data_AF-X8CTS5-F1
#
_entry.id   AF-X8CTS5-F1
#
_cell.length_a   1.000
_cell.length_b   1.000
_cell.length_c   1.000
_cell.angle_alpha   90.00
_cell.angle_beta   90.00
_cell.angle_gamma   90.00
#
_symmetry.space_group_name_H-M   'P 1'
#
loop_
_entity.id
_entity.type
_entity.pdbx_description
1 polymer ?
#
loop_
_entity_poly.entity_id
_entity_poly.type
_entity_poly.pdbx_seq_one_letter_code
_entity_poly.pdbx_strand_id
1 'polypeptide(L)'
;MNNKKLAVRYHLLNFLDDRSHSRTYSTRAVAATYCVAAQNDAKLYSDFYSGLFASNFQPQEGGAEDRTDGEFAQLAKTVGAGAAVITCIKSGDDLGTAKTKATNGYSTLSGVNANSTPFVWDGVTSVNYQDPAWLTRLTG
;
A
#
# COMPACT_ATOMS: atom_id res chain seq x y z
N MET A 1 3.18 -20.43 -0.49
CA MET A 1 4.15 -19.34 -0.24
C MET A 1 4.31 -19.20 1.27
N ASN A 2 5.29 -19.85 1.92
CA ASN A 2 5.73 -19.46 3.29
C ASN A 2 6.96 -20.25 3.78
N ASN A 3 8.11 -20.07 3.13
CA ASN A 3 9.35 -20.71 3.58
C ASN A 3 10.10 -19.84 4.61
N LYS A 4 9.47 -18.74 5.10
CA LYS A 4 10.02 -17.75 6.05
C LYS A 4 11.39 -17.17 5.66
N LYS A 5 11.70 -17.14 4.37
CA LYS A 5 12.99 -16.66 3.84
C LYS A 5 13.10 -15.13 3.74
N LEU A 6 11.99 -14.41 3.83
CA LEU A 6 11.94 -12.96 3.66
C LEU A 6 10.91 -12.34 4.61
N ALA A 7 11.22 -11.15 5.12
CA ALA A 7 10.26 -10.24 5.72
C ALA A 7 10.14 -9.01 4.80
N VAL A 8 8.91 -8.69 4.38
CA VAL A 8 8.64 -7.55 3.50
C VAL A 8 8.16 -6.38 4.35
N ARG A 9 8.80 -5.22 4.18
CA ARG A 9 8.35 -3.96 4.79
C ARG A 9 7.83 -3.03 3.69
N TYR A 10 6.55 -2.71 3.76
CA TYR A 10 5.91 -1.75 2.85
C TYR A 10 6.12 -0.32 3.34
N HIS A 11 6.78 0.49 2.53
CA HIS A 11 6.90 1.94 2.73
C HIS A 11 5.94 2.63 1.77
N LEU A 12 4.70 2.82 2.20
CA LEU A 12 3.67 3.42 1.36
C LEU A 12 3.79 4.94 1.40
N LEU A 13 3.54 5.57 0.25
CA LEU A 13 3.72 7.01 0.02
C LEU A 13 2.42 7.62 -0.51
N ASN A 14 2.33 8.95 -0.51
CA ASN A 14 1.11 9.67 -0.91
C ASN A 14 1.35 10.88 -1.84
N PHE A 15 2.46 10.93 -2.58
CA PHE A 15 2.92 12.14 -3.29
C PHE A 15 2.11 12.40 -4.56
N LEU A 16 1.33 11.40 -4.97
CA LEU A 16 0.40 11.49 -6.08
C LEU A 16 -0.98 11.99 -5.63
N ASP A 17 -1.17 12.34 -4.36
CA ASP A 17 -2.44 12.91 -3.88
C ASP A 17 -2.90 14.07 -4.74
N ASP A 18 -2.05 15.08 -4.99
CA ASP A 18 -2.40 16.26 -5.79
C ASP A 18 -2.77 15.93 -7.26
N ARG A 19 -2.42 14.74 -7.75
CA ARG A 19 -2.76 14.26 -9.10
C ARG A 19 -4.06 13.46 -9.15
N SER A 20 -4.61 13.11 -8.00
CA SER A 20 -5.90 12.42 -7.89
C SER A 20 -7.07 13.41 -7.95
N HIS A 21 -8.24 12.95 -8.38
CA HIS A 21 -9.45 13.77 -8.46
C HIS A 21 -9.82 14.39 -7.10
N SER A 22 -9.79 13.57 -6.04
CA SER A 22 -10.10 13.95 -4.67
C SER A 22 -8.98 14.72 -3.96
N ARG A 23 -7.81 14.84 -4.58
CA ARG A 23 -6.56 15.34 -3.96
C ARG A 23 -6.10 14.61 -2.69
N THR A 24 -6.64 13.41 -2.44
CA THR A 24 -6.43 12.67 -1.19
C THR A 24 -6.38 11.15 -1.37
N TYR A 25 -6.50 10.65 -2.60
CA TYR A 25 -6.66 9.23 -2.88
C TYR A 25 -5.54 8.37 -2.29
N SER A 26 -4.28 8.77 -2.47
CA SER A 26 -3.14 8.00 -1.98
C SER A 26 -3.12 7.98 -0.46
N THR A 27 -3.39 9.11 0.22
CA THR A 27 -3.52 9.13 1.68
C THR A 27 -4.65 8.23 2.18
N ARG A 28 -5.82 8.24 1.53
CA ARG A 28 -6.98 7.39 1.90
C ARG A 28 -6.68 5.91 1.67
N ALA A 29 -6.04 5.57 0.55
CA ALA A 29 -5.58 4.21 0.27
C ALA A 29 -4.56 3.73 1.31
N VAL A 30 -3.58 4.56 1.68
CA VAL A 30 -2.61 4.26 2.74
C VAL A 30 -3.33 4.04 4.08
N ALA A 31 -4.27 4.91 4.46
CA ALA A 31 -5.06 4.75 5.68
C ALA A 31 -5.82 3.43 5.70
N ALA A 32 -6.46 3.06 4.58
CA ALA A 32 -7.17 1.79 4.48
C ALA A 32 -6.26 0.58 4.69
N THR A 33 -5.00 0.62 4.21
CA THR A 33 -4.03 -0.45 4.50
C THR A 33 -3.69 -0.56 5.99
N TYR A 34 -3.66 0.55 6.74
CA TYR A 34 -3.41 0.53 8.18
C TYR A 34 -4.61 0.00 8.97
N CYS A 35 -5.83 0.39 8.60
CA CYS A 35 -7.05 -0.21 9.14
C CYS A 35 -7.05 -1.75 8.94
N VAL A 36 -6.66 -2.21 7.76
CA VAL A 36 -6.56 -3.65 7.44
C VAL A 36 -5.44 -4.32 8.24
N ALA A 37 -4.28 -3.69 8.37
CA ALA A 37 -3.15 -4.21 9.13
C ALA A 37 -3.48 -4.39 10.63
N ALA A 38 -4.39 -3.58 11.19
CA ALA A 38 -4.82 -3.69 12.58
C ALA A 38 -5.49 -5.05 12.91
N GLN A 39 -6.01 -5.77 11.90
CA GLN A 39 -6.56 -7.11 12.09
C GLN A 39 -5.47 -8.20 12.26
N ASN A 40 -4.20 -7.86 12.05
CA ASN A 40 -3.05 -8.75 12.28
C ASN A 40 -3.12 -10.09 11.52
N ASP A 41 -3.66 -10.06 10.29
CA ASP A 41 -3.69 -11.20 9.37
C ASP A 41 -2.88 -10.85 8.12
N ALA A 42 -1.72 -11.49 7.96
CA ALA A 42 -0.80 -11.22 6.87
C ALA A 42 -1.36 -11.61 5.49
N LYS A 43 -2.19 -12.66 5.41
CA LYS A 43 -2.79 -13.08 4.14
C LYS A 43 -3.83 -12.05 3.73
N LEU A 44 -4.69 -11.66 4.67
CA LEU A 44 -5.72 -10.65 4.44
C LEU A 44 -5.11 -9.30 4.04
N TYR A 45 -4.05 -8.86 4.72
CA TYR A 45 -3.31 -7.65 4.33
C TYR A 45 -2.75 -7.76 2.91
N SER A 46 -2.11 -8.88 2.58
CA SER A 46 -1.56 -9.10 1.23
C SER A 46 -2.65 -9.09 0.17
N ASP A 47 -3.78 -9.75 0.41
CA ASP A 47 -4.90 -9.80 -0.53
C ASP A 47 -5.53 -8.41 -0.74
N PHE A 48 -5.72 -7.63 0.33
CA PHE A 48 -6.19 -6.25 0.24
C PHE A 48 -5.20 -5.37 -0.53
N TYR A 49 -3.91 -5.46 -0.19
CA TYR A 49 -2.86 -4.69 -0.84
C TYR A 49 -2.79 -5.00 -2.33
N SER A 50 -2.81 -6.27 -2.72
CA SER A 50 -2.89 -6.67 -4.13
C SER A 50 -4.16 -6.16 -4.80
N GLY A 51 -5.29 -6.16 -4.08
CA GLY A 51 -6.56 -5.61 -4.54
C GLY A 51 -6.49 -4.13 -4.91
N LEU A 52 -5.72 -3.31 -4.18
CA LEU A 52 -5.54 -1.88 -4.49
C LEU A 52 -4.87 -1.64 -5.85
N PHE A 53 -3.99 -2.55 -6.28
CA PHE A 53 -3.26 -2.49 -7.55
C PHE A 53 -3.90 -3.32 -8.67
N ALA A 54 -5.03 -3.98 -8.41
CA ALA A 54 -5.75 -4.69 -9.44
C ALA A 54 -6.22 -3.71 -10.53
N SER A 55 -6.16 -4.12 -11.79
CA SER A 55 -6.49 -3.26 -12.95
C SER A 55 -7.93 -2.72 -12.93
N ASN A 56 -8.84 -3.42 -12.26
CA ASN A 56 -10.23 -3.01 -12.08
C ASN A 56 -10.47 -2.18 -10.82
N PHE A 57 -9.44 -1.93 -10.00
CA PHE A 57 -9.53 -1.17 -8.76
C PHE A 57 -8.66 0.09 -8.78
N GLN A 58 -7.39 -0.02 -9.20
CA GLN A 58 -6.50 1.13 -9.26
C GLN A 58 -7.08 2.21 -10.19
N PRO A 59 -7.32 3.44 -9.71
CA PRO A 59 -7.83 4.49 -10.56
C PRO A 59 -6.76 4.90 -11.58
N GLN A 60 -7.21 5.37 -12.74
CA GLN A 60 -6.34 5.98 -13.71
C GLN A 60 -5.73 7.27 -13.11
N GLU A 61 -4.40 7.40 -13.18
CA GLU A 61 -3.72 8.63 -12.75
C GLU A 61 -4.20 9.81 -13.60
N GLY A 62 -4.59 10.92 -12.95
CA GLY A 62 -5.20 12.07 -13.63
C GLY A 62 -6.63 11.82 -14.16
N GLY A 63 -7.28 10.74 -13.75
CA GLY A 63 -8.67 10.43 -14.10
C GLY A 63 -9.69 11.43 -13.55
N ALA A 64 -10.90 11.40 -14.12
CA ALA A 64 -12.00 12.28 -13.71
C ALA A 64 -12.60 11.91 -12.34
N GLU A 65 -12.31 10.72 -11.82
CA GLU A 65 -12.77 10.21 -10.53
C GLU A 65 -11.67 9.31 -9.92
N ASP A 66 -11.73 9.11 -8.61
CA ASP A 66 -10.93 8.12 -7.89
C ASP A 66 -11.80 7.36 -6.87
N ARG A 67 -11.24 6.34 -6.21
CA ARG A 67 -12.04 5.50 -5.32
C ARG A 67 -12.50 6.23 -4.07
N THR A 68 -13.72 5.93 -3.66
CA THR A 68 -14.33 6.36 -2.41
C THR A 68 -13.92 5.46 -1.24
N ASP A 69 -14.10 5.95 -0.01
CA ASP A 69 -13.85 5.13 1.19
C ASP A 69 -14.82 3.96 1.32
N GLY A 70 -16.03 4.11 0.76
CA GLY A 70 -16.98 3.01 0.61
C GLY A 70 -16.46 1.88 -0.28
N GLU A 71 -15.76 2.21 -1.36
CA GLU A 71 -15.14 1.22 -2.25
C GLU A 71 -13.92 0.54 -1.61
N PHE A 72 -13.08 1.28 -0.90
CA PHE A 72 -11.99 0.67 -0.11
C PHE A 72 -12.55 -0.29 0.95
N ALA A 73 -13.61 0.11 1.65
CA ALA A 73 -14.27 -0.73 2.62
C ALA A 73 -14.89 -1.97 1.96
N GLN A 74 -15.50 -1.83 0.78
CA GLN A 74 -16.03 -2.97 0.04
C GLN A 74 -14.91 -3.93 -0.41
N LEU A 75 -13.76 -3.41 -0.86
CA LEU A 75 -12.60 -4.24 -1.17
C LEU A 75 -12.10 -5.00 0.06
N ALA A 76 -11.95 -4.32 1.20
CA ALA A 76 -11.56 -4.95 2.47
C ALA A 76 -12.54 -6.07 2.87
N LYS A 77 -13.85 -5.82 2.73
CA LYS A 77 -14.89 -6.83 2.97
C LYS A 77 -14.75 -8.04 2.04
N THR A 78 -14.50 -7.82 0.75
CA THR A 78 -14.32 -8.88 -0.25
C THR A 78 -13.17 -9.81 0.09
N VAL A 79 -12.09 -9.29 0.68
CA VAL A 79 -10.94 -10.11 1.12
C VAL A 79 -11.08 -10.67 2.55
N GLY A 80 -12.23 -10.47 3.20
CA GLY A 80 -12.56 -11.06 4.50
C GLY A 80 -12.31 -10.18 5.73
N ALA A 81 -12.11 -8.87 5.56
CA ALA A 81 -11.95 -7.95 6.69
C ALA A 81 -13.21 -7.88 7.57
N GLY A 82 -13.00 -7.84 8.89
CA GLY A 82 -14.07 -7.76 9.88
C GLY A 82 -14.69 -6.37 9.98
N ALA A 83 -15.84 -6.27 10.65
CA ALA A 83 -16.62 -5.03 10.74
C ALA A 83 -15.83 -3.83 11.30
N ALA A 84 -14.91 -4.05 12.25
CA ALA A 84 -14.07 -2.98 12.79
C ALA A 84 -13.18 -2.32 11.73
N VAL A 85 -12.59 -3.11 10.83
CA VAL A 85 -11.80 -2.59 9.70
C VAL A 85 -12.67 -1.78 8.74
N ILE A 86 -13.87 -2.30 8.44
CA ILE A 86 -14.84 -1.62 7.57
C ILE A 86 -15.22 -0.24 8.15
N THR A 87 -15.46 -0.19 9.46
CA THR A 87 -15.76 1.08 10.16
C THR A 87 -14.57 2.02 10.09
N CYS A 88 -13.36 1.57 10.45
CA CYS A 88 -12.12 2.37 10.41
C CYS A 88 -11.90 3.03 9.04
N ILE A 89 -12.09 2.26 7.96
CA ILE A 89 -11.94 2.78 6.59
C ILE A 89 -12.98 3.88 6.30
N LYS A 90 -14.25 3.64 6.65
CA LYS A 90 -15.34 4.57 6.35
C LYS A 90 -15.31 5.85 7.18
N SER A 91 -14.79 5.79 8.41
CA SER A 91 -14.65 6.97 9.27
C SER A 91 -13.38 7.78 8.99
N GLY A 92 -12.40 7.18 8.31
CA GLY A 92 -11.11 7.82 8.04
C GLY A 92 -10.23 7.93 9.28
N ASP A 93 -10.40 7.05 10.28
CA ASP A 93 -9.70 7.11 11.57
C ASP A 93 -8.17 7.14 11.39
N ASP A 94 -7.66 6.42 10.40
CA ASP A 94 -6.22 6.27 10.16
C ASP A 94 -5.63 7.29 9.18
N LEU A 95 -6.35 8.35 8.79
CA LEU A 95 -5.79 9.39 7.91
C LEU A 95 -4.57 10.11 8.53
N GLY A 96 -4.59 10.32 9.86
CA GLY A 96 -3.44 10.88 10.57
C GLY A 96 -2.24 9.94 10.54
N THR A 97 -2.46 8.66 10.88
CA THR A 97 -1.46 7.59 10.80
C THR A 97 -0.87 7.51 9.39
N ALA A 98 -1.72 7.52 8.36
CA ALA A 98 -1.31 7.45 6.96
C ALA A 98 -0.35 8.57 6.57
N LYS A 99 -0.68 9.82 6.92
CA LYS A 99 0.19 10.97 6.63
C LYS A 99 1.56 10.83 7.29
N THR A 100 1.61 10.52 8.59
CA THR A 100 2.87 10.32 9.31
C THR A 100 3.70 9.20 8.71
N LYS A 101 3.05 8.08 8.35
CA LYS A 101 3.74 6.92 7.78
C LYS A 101 4.24 7.19 6.36
N ALA A 102 3.48 7.92 5.55
CA ALA A 102 3.93 8.37 4.23
C ALA A 102 5.14 9.29 4.35
N THR A 103 5.11 10.29 5.25
CA THR A 103 6.28 11.16 5.56
C THR A 103 7.53 10.35 5.92
N ASN A 104 7.40 9.36 6.81
CA ASN A 104 8.51 8.49 7.18
C ASN A 104 8.99 7.61 6.01
N GLY A 105 8.06 7.19 5.15
CA GLY A 105 8.36 6.50 3.90
C GLY A 105 9.24 7.34 2.97
N TYR A 106 8.94 8.64 2.78
CA TYR A 106 9.80 9.53 1.99
C TYR A 106 11.19 9.67 2.57
N SER A 107 11.29 9.88 3.88
CA SER A 107 12.58 9.98 4.55
C SER A 107 13.42 8.74 4.28
N THR A 108 12.80 7.56 4.39
CA THR A 108 13.46 6.28 4.06
C THR A 108 13.89 6.23 2.59
N LEU A 109 12.99 6.55 1.65
CA LEU A 109 13.26 6.53 0.21
C LEU A 109 14.41 7.47 -0.18
N SER A 110 14.43 8.68 0.38
CA SER A 110 15.50 9.65 0.17
C SER A 110 16.83 9.18 0.75
N GLY A 111 16.83 8.52 1.92
CA GLY A 111 18.03 8.02 2.57
C GLY A 111 18.72 6.89 1.78
N VAL A 112 17.99 6.21 0.90
CA VAL A 112 18.52 5.17 0.00
C VAL A 112 18.74 5.69 -1.44
N ASN A 113 18.75 7.01 -1.64
CA ASN A 113 18.92 7.69 -2.94
C ASN A 113 17.91 7.25 -4.01
N ALA A 114 16.69 6.88 -3.60
CA ALA A 114 15.60 6.56 -4.52
C ALA A 114 14.67 7.76 -4.70
N ASN A 115 14.11 7.92 -5.91
CA ASN A 115 13.30 9.08 -6.30
C ASN A 115 12.00 8.72 -7.01
N SER A 116 11.65 7.43 -7.09
CA SER A 116 10.48 6.94 -7.81
C SER A 116 9.88 5.70 -7.16
N THR A 117 8.62 5.41 -7.50
CA THR A 117 7.93 4.19 -7.10
C THR A 117 7.51 3.40 -8.34
N PRO A 118 7.56 2.05 -8.31
CA PRO A 118 8.03 1.24 -7.19
C PRO A 118 9.57 1.20 -7.11
N PHE A 119 10.08 1.02 -5.89
CA PHE A 119 11.49 0.81 -5.57
C PHE A 119 11.62 -0.35 -4.58
N VAL A 120 12.60 -1.22 -4.79
CA VAL A 120 12.82 -2.42 -3.96
C VAL A 120 14.26 -2.41 -3.44
N TRP A 121 14.42 -2.68 -2.15
CA TRP A 121 15.69 -2.68 -1.44
C TRP A 121 15.76 -3.87 -0.50
N ASP A 122 16.88 -4.58 -0.49
CA ASP A 122 17.05 -5.81 0.30
C ASP A 122 17.60 -5.59 1.72
N GLY A 123 17.87 -4.34 2.10
CA GLY A 123 18.54 -3.99 3.35
C GLY A 123 19.99 -3.50 3.17
N VAL A 124 20.57 -3.70 1.98
CA VAL A 124 21.93 -3.28 1.65
C VAL A 124 21.97 -2.58 0.30
N THR A 125 21.28 -3.13 -0.71
CA THR A 125 21.36 -2.69 -2.11
C THR A 125 20.00 -2.59 -2.78
N SER A 126 19.95 -1.75 -3.82
CA SER A 126 18.78 -1.65 -4.70
C SER A 126 18.60 -2.94 -5.49
N VAL A 127 17.37 -3.44 -5.56
CA VAL A 127 17.00 -4.66 -6.27
C VAL A 127 16.37 -4.30 -7.60
N ASN A 128 16.91 -4.87 -8.68
CA ASN A 128 16.27 -4.80 -10.00
C ASN A 128 15.05 -5.73 -10.06
N TYR A 129 13.89 -5.23 -9.64
CA TYR A 129 12.63 -6.00 -9.65
C TYR A 129 12.07 -6.29 -11.06
N GLN A 130 12.67 -5.71 -12.11
CA GLN A 130 12.33 -6.03 -13.50
C GLN A 130 12.99 -7.33 -13.99
N ASP A 131 14.06 -7.81 -13.33
CA ASP A 131 14.59 -9.14 -13.57
C ASP A 131 13.59 -10.17 -13.03
N PRO A 132 12.93 -11.02 -13.84
CA PRO A 132 11.96 -11.99 -13.35
C PRO A 132 12.55 -12.99 -12.33
N ALA A 133 13.87 -13.15 -12.27
CA ALA A 133 14.57 -13.99 -11.31
C ALA A 133 14.94 -13.27 -10.00
N TRP A 134 14.62 -11.97 -9.84
CA TRP A 134 15.04 -11.16 -8.69
C TRP A 134 14.74 -11.81 -7.33
N LEU A 135 13.53 -12.36 -7.18
CA LEU A 135 13.09 -12.97 -5.93
C LEU A 135 13.82 -14.28 -5.63
N THR A 136 14.08 -15.09 -6.66
CA THR A 136 14.88 -16.31 -6.53
C THR A 136 16.31 -15.96 -6.11
N ARG A 137 16.93 -14.95 -6.73
CA ARG A 137 18.28 -14.49 -6.34
C ARG A 137 18.35 -14.01 -4.89
N LEU A 138 17.30 -13.34 -4.39
CA LEU A 138 17.25 -12.88 -3.01
C LEU A 138 17.04 -14.01 -1.98
N THR A 139 16.35 -15.08 -2.37
CA THR A 139 15.91 -16.11 -1.41
C THR A 139 16.65 -17.43 -1.50
N GLY A 140 17.50 -17.62 -2.52
CA GLY A 140 18.25 -18.86 -2.76
C GLY A 140 17.36 -19.96 -3.32
#